data_AF-A0A3D1B7M8-F1
#
_entry.id   AF-A0A3D1B7M8-F1
#
_cell.length_a   1.000
_cell.length_b   1.000
_cell.length_c   1.000
_cell.angle_alpha   90.00
_cell.angle_beta   90.00
_cell.angle_gamma   90.00
#
_symmetry.space_group_name_H-M   'P 1'
#
loop_
_entity.id
_entity.type
_entity.pdbx_description
1 polymer ?
#
loop_
_entity_poly.entity_id
_entity_poly.type
_entity_poly.pdbx_seq_one_letter_code
_entity_poly.pdbx_strand_id
1 'polypeptide(L)'
;FHLTKENVLTVDPVDSAYQIAAGEVRSRGVDLQLTGQLTDEIRVIGAYAYVDAEVTEDNTLGRGSRLLNVPEHSGSLLGVYEFLDGSLQGLELGGGVNYVGERSGNVADSGFELPGYTTVDLLARYKATPDLTLGLNLNNAFDRAYYERSYSNVWVMPGEPRNLSLSLSLNL
;
A
#
# COMPACT_ATOMS: atom_id res chain seq x y z
N PHE A 1 9.18 -15.57 -0.77
CA PHE A 1 8.05 -16.51 -0.61
C PHE A 1 7.66 -17.10 -1.97
N HIS A 2 6.92 -18.21 -1.97
CA HIS A 2 6.30 -18.82 -3.14
C HIS A 2 5.00 -19.48 -2.68
N LEU A 3 3.88 -19.07 -3.25
CA LEU A 3 2.54 -19.51 -2.88
C LEU A 3 1.75 -19.83 -4.16
N THR A 4 1.02 -20.94 -4.11
CA THR A 4 0.08 -21.34 -5.17
C THR A 4 -1.28 -21.51 -4.54
N LYS A 5 -2.31 -20.98 -5.21
CA LYS A 5 -3.71 -21.14 -4.83
C LYS A 5 -4.44 -21.84 -5.96
N GLU A 6 -4.81 -23.09 -5.71
CA GLU A 6 -5.62 -23.93 -6.59
C GLU A 6 -7.12 -23.72 -6.36
N ASN A 7 -7.94 -24.31 -7.23
CA ASN A 7 -9.41 -24.30 -7.14
C ASN A 7 -9.99 -22.88 -7.11
N VAL A 8 -9.35 -21.96 -7.82
CA VAL A 8 -9.89 -20.61 -8.07
C VAL A 8 -11.10 -20.75 -8.97
N LEU A 9 -12.17 -20.00 -8.67
CA LEU A 9 -13.36 -19.97 -9.51
C LEU A 9 -13.02 -19.29 -10.84
N THR A 10 -13.37 -19.97 -11.92
CA THR A 10 -13.20 -19.50 -13.31
C THR A 10 -14.53 -19.69 -14.02
N VAL A 11 -14.75 -18.95 -15.11
CA VAL A 11 -15.98 -19.10 -15.92
C VAL A 11 -16.07 -20.54 -16.44
N ASP A 12 -17.26 -21.14 -16.34
CA ASP A 12 -17.51 -22.47 -16.89
C ASP A 12 -17.43 -22.41 -18.43
N PRO A 13 -16.56 -23.23 -19.06
CA PRO A 13 -16.40 -23.24 -20.52
C PRO A 13 -17.63 -23.76 -21.27
N VAL A 14 -18.55 -24.45 -20.58
CA VAL A 14 -19.80 -24.99 -21.14
C VAL A 14 -20.95 -23.98 -20.99
N ASP A 15 -21.04 -23.29 -19.85
CA ASP A 15 -22.05 -22.26 -19.59
C ASP A 15 -21.47 -21.04 -18.87
N SER A 16 -21.23 -19.96 -19.62
CA SER A 16 -20.64 -18.72 -19.11
C SER A 16 -21.43 -18.01 -18.00
N ALA A 17 -22.66 -18.43 -17.70
CA ALA A 17 -23.43 -17.94 -16.55
C ALA A 17 -22.96 -18.54 -15.21
N TYR A 18 -22.18 -19.62 -15.23
CA TYR A 18 -21.69 -20.33 -14.05
C TYR A 18 -20.16 -20.23 -13.91
N GLN A 19 -19.69 -20.61 -12.72
CA GLN A 19 -18.26 -20.69 -12.41
C GLN A 19 -17.92 -22.08 -11.86
N ILE A 20 -16.74 -22.59 -12.23
CA ILE A 20 -16.18 -23.84 -11.74
C ILE A 20 -14.81 -23.62 -11.10
N ALA A 21 -14.49 -24.42 -10.08
CA ALA A 21 -13.24 -24.35 -9.32
C ALA A 21 -12.11 -25.07 -10.07
N ALA A 22 -11.67 -24.50 -11.19
CA ALA A 22 -10.67 -25.10 -12.08
C ALA A 22 -9.44 -24.20 -12.33
N GLY A 23 -9.37 -23.04 -11.67
CA GLY A 23 -8.27 -22.11 -11.85
C GLY A 23 -7.15 -22.28 -10.83
N GLU A 24 -5.98 -21.76 -11.19
CA GLU A 24 -4.81 -21.67 -10.34
C GLU A 24 -4.14 -20.31 -10.52
N VAL A 25 -3.77 -19.69 -9.40
CA VAL A 25 -2.94 -18.48 -9.39
C VAL A 25 -1.70 -18.71 -8.53
N ARG A 26 -0.58 -18.15 -8.96
CA ARG A 26 0.70 -18.20 -8.23
C ARG A 26 1.12 -16.80 -7.84
N SER A 27 1.69 -16.66 -6.64
CA SER A 27 2.38 -15.46 -6.18
C SER A 27 3.74 -15.84 -5.61
N ARG A 28 4.80 -15.22 -6.11
CA ARG A 28 6.16 -15.43 -5.63
C ARG A 28 6.91 -14.11 -5.55
N GLY A 29 7.91 -14.06 -4.70
CA GLY A 29 8.63 -12.81 -4.52
C GLY A 29 9.43 -12.71 -3.23
N VAL A 30 9.74 -11.48 -2.85
CA VAL A 30 10.52 -11.14 -1.66
C VAL A 30 9.82 -10.01 -0.93
N ASP A 31 9.63 -10.20 0.38
CA ASP A 31 9.18 -9.16 1.29
C ASP A 31 10.30 -8.85 2.28
N LEU A 32 10.64 -7.57 2.39
CA LEU A 32 11.64 -7.05 3.31
C LEU A 32 10.96 -6.05 4.24
N GLN A 33 11.19 -6.19 5.54
CA GLN A 33 10.73 -5.24 6.55
C GLN A 33 11.91 -4.86 7.44
N LEU A 34 12.03 -3.56 7.70
CA LEU A 34 13.04 -2.98 8.56
C LEU A 34 12.33 -2.09 9.57
N THR A 35 12.59 -2.31 10.85
CA THR A 35 12.16 -1.42 11.92
C THR A 35 13.32 -1.26 12.88
N GLY A 36 13.66 -0.02 13.22
CA GLY A 36 14.76 0.22 14.14
C GLY A 36 14.89 1.66 14.60
N GLN A 37 15.68 1.82 15.65
CA GLN A 37 16.12 3.09 16.18
C GLN A 37 17.59 3.28 15.76
N LEU A 38 17.84 4.24 14.86
CA LEU A 38 19.16 4.49 14.27
C LEU A 38 20.05 5.30 15.23
N THR A 39 19.43 6.23 15.96
CA THR A 39 20.02 6.99 17.07
C THR A 39 18.98 7.11 18.17
N ASP A 40 19.32 7.64 19.34
CA ASP A 40 18.34 7.86 20.40
C ASP A 40 17.15 8.72 19.93
N GLU A 41 17.38 9.63 18.97
CA GLU A 41 16.38 10.54 18.39
C GLU A 41 15.68 9.97 17.13
N ILE A 42 16.34 9.13 16.34
CA ILE A 42 15.87 8.74 15.00
C ILE A 42 15.31 7.33 14.98
N ARG A 43 14.04 7.20 14.59
CA ARG A 43 13.36 5.93 14.34
C ARG A 43 13.00 5.80 12.86
N VAL A 44 13.17 4.60 12.32
CA VAL A 44 12.86 4.29 10.92
C VAL A 44 12.05 3.00 10.83
N ILE A 45 11.03 3.04 9.98
CA ILE A 45 10.26 1.87 9.55
C ILE A 45 10.28 1.85 8.03
N GLY A 46 10.67 0.74 7.43
CA GLY A 46 10.72 0.55 5.99
C GLY A 46 10.16 -0.79 5.60
N ALA A 47 9.47 -0.83 4.46
CA ALA A 47 9.00 -2.06 3.84
C ALA A 47 9.24 -2.00 2.33
N TYR A 48 9.57 -3.15 1.76
CA TYR A 48 9.68 -3.33 0.33
C TYR A 48 9.16 -4.70 -0.04
N ALA A 49 8.32 -4.76 -1.08
CA ALA A 49 7.80 -6.00 -1.63
C ALA A 49 8.06 -6.04 -3.14
N TYR A 50 8.61 -7.18 -3.57
CA TYR A 50 8.58 -7.59 -4.97
C TYR A 50 7.62 -8.78 -5.08
N VAL A 51 6.58 -8.66 -5.90
CA VAL A 51 5.52 -9.67 -6.04
C VAL A 51 5.23 -9.96 -7.51
N ASP A 52 5.72 -11.10 -7.99
CA ASP A 52 5.35 -11.68 -9.28
C ASP A 52 4.12 -12.58 -9.06
N ALA A 53 2.94 -12.05 -9.41
CA ALA A 53 1.66 -12.73 -9.28
C ALA A 53 0.99 -12.92 -10.64
N GLU A 54 0.72 -14.17 -10.99
CA GLU A 54 0.16 -14.55 -12.29
C GLU A 54 -0.89 -15.64 -12.18
N VAL A 55 -1.76 -15.70 -13.19
CA VAL A 55 -2.63 -16.85 -13.47
C VAL A 55 -1.78 -17.97 -14.08
N THR A 56 -1.82 -19.16 -13.48
CA THR A 56 -1.12 -20.35 -13.98
C THR A 56 -2.05 -21.33 -14.69
N GLU A 57 -3.34 -21.37 -14.29
CA GLU A 57 -4.41 -22.12 -14.96
C GLU A 57 -5.74 -21.33 -14.89
N ASP A 58 -6.46 -21.23 -16.01
CA ASP A 58 -7.81 -20.64 -16.09
C ASP A 58 -8.53 -21.12 -17.36
N ASN A 59 -9.86 -21.07 -17.38
CA ASN A 59 -10.67 -21.46 -18.55
C ASN A 59 -10.82 -20.34 -19.60
N THR A 60 -10.54 -19.09 -19.20
CA THR A 60 -10.74 -17.87 -20.01
C THR A 60 -9.51 -16.96 -20.04
N LEU A 61 -8.79 -16.84 -18.93
CA LEU A 61 -7.58 -16.03 -18.82
C LEU A 61 -6.37 -16.78 -19.38
N GLY A 62 -5.44 -16.02 -19.97
CA GLY A 62 -4.19 -16.57 -20.45
C GLY A 62 -3.25 -16.92 -19.28
N ARG A 63 -2.48 -18.00 -19.42
CA ARG A 63 -1.35 -18.24 -18.51
C ARG A 63 -0.39 -17.06 -18.57
N GLY A 64 0.04 -16.57 -17.41
CA GLY A 64 0.89 -15.39 -17.27
C GLY A 64 0.11 -14.08 -17.13
N SER A 65 -1.22 -14.09 -17.21
CA SER A 65 -2.03 -12.90 -16.94
C SER A 65 -1.78 -12.39 -15.51
N ARG A 66 -1.53 -11.09 -15.39
CA ARG A 66 -1.28 -10.42 -14.11
C ARG A 66 -2.55 -10.38 -13.29
N LEU A 67 -2.40 -10.48 -11.96
CA LEU A 67 -3.54 -10.32 -11.06
C LEU A 67 -3.95 -8.85 -10.91
N LEU A 68 -5.27 -8.62 -10.91
CA LEU A 68 -5.89 -7.31 -10.73
C LEU A 68 -5.36 -6.60 -9.47
N ASN A 69 -4.96 -5.34 -9.61
CA ASN A 69 -4.46 -4.47 -8.55
C ASN A 69 -3.17 -4.95 -7.83
N VAL A 70 -2.45 -5.95 -8.34
CA VAL A 70 -1.19 -6.40 -7.74
C VAL A 70 -0.01 -5.69 -8.41
N PRO A 71 0.68 -4.75 -7.74
CA PRO A 71 1.90 -4.16 -8.26
C PRO A 71 3.07 -5.15 -8.12
N GLU A 72 3.98 -5.16 -9.09
CA GLU A 72 5.20 -5.97 -8.98
C GLU A 72 6.15 -5.41 -7.92
N HIS A 73 6.19 -4.10 -7.78
CA HIS A 73 7.03 -3.40 -6.80
C HIS A 73 6.19 -2.45 -5.96
N SER A 74 6.31 -2.56 -4.65
CA SER A 74 5.76 -1.59 -3.70
C SER A 74 6.73 -1.38 -2.53
N GLY A 75 6.62 -0.23 -1.88
CA GLY A 75 7.44 0.04 -0.72
C GLY A 75 7.02 1.27 0.05
N SER A 76 7.44 1.33 1.30
CA SER A 76 7.23 2.48 2.16
C SER A 76 8.46 2.74 3.02
N LEU A 77 8.67 4.00 3.37
CA LEU A 77 9.72 4.41 4.29
C LEU A 77 9.19 5.55 5.15
N LEU A 78 9.20 5.36 6.47
CA LEU A 78 8.86 6.35 7.46
C LEU A 78 10.10 6.63 8.33
N GLY A 79 10.48 7.89 8.41
CA GLY A 79 11.46 8.38 9.37
C GLY A 79 10.79 9.31 10.38
N VAL A 80 11.15 9.19 11.65
CA VAL A 80 10.71 10.07 12.73
C VAL A 80 11.93 10.51 13.53
N TYR A 81 12.01 11.82 13.78
CA TYR A 81 12.99 12.45 14.66
C TYR A 81 12.29 12.95 15.91
N GLU A 82 12.78 12.55 17.08
CA GLU A 82 12.31 12.99 18.39
C GLU A 82 13.30 13.96 19.02
N PHE A 83 12.81 15.12 19.47
CA PHE A 83 13.59 16.04 20.26
C PHE A 83 13.62 15.54 21.72
N LEU A 84 14.77 15.05 22.15
CA LEU A 84 14.93 14.48 23.49
C LEU A 84 15.26 15.53 24.56
N ASP A 85 15.79 16.70 24.17
CA ASP A 85 16.25 17.75 25.08
C ASP A 85 15.91 19.17 24.58
N GLY A 86 16.06 20.15 25.48
CA GLY A 86 15.90 21.57 25.18
C GLY A 86 14.44 22.03 25.15
N SER A 87 14.18 23.17 24.51
CA SER A 87 12.85 23.81 24.50
C SER A 87 11.79 23.05 23.69
N LEU A 88 12.20 22.05 22.90
CA LEU A 88 11.32 21.24 22.06
C LEU A 88 11.20 19.80 22.56
N GLN A 89 11.69 19.51 23.76
CA GLN A 89 11.64 18.16 24.33
C GLN A 89 10.22 17.56 24.23
N GLY A 90 10.12 16.34 23.68
CA GLY A 90 8.85 15.64 23.47
C GLY A 90 8.12 16.00 22.16
N LEU A 91 8.73 16.80 21.29
CA LEU A 91 8.30 16.97 19.90
C LEU A 91 8.86 15.84 19.04
N GLU A 92 8.01 15.25 18.20
CA GLU A 92 8.37 14.33 17.14
C GLU A 92 7.98 14.95 15.80
N LEU A 93 8.89 14.91 14.83
CA LEU A 93 8.63 15.27 13.43
C LEU A 93 8.96 14.07 12.56
N GLY A 94 8.06 13.72 11.66
CA GLY A 94 8.26 12.58 10.78
C GLY A 94 7.77 12.82 9.35
N GLY A 95 8.31 12.01 8.46
CA GLY A 95 7.98 11.99 7.04
C GLY A 95 7.96 10.57 6.51
N GLY A 96 6.90 10.24 5.79
CA GLY A 96 6.68 8.96 5.13
C GLY A 96 6.67 9.12 3.61
N VAL A 97 7.25 8.16 2.90
CA VAL A 97 7.09 8.00 1.45
C VAL A 97 6.44 6.65 1.20
N ASN A 98 5.41 6.60 0.37
CA ASN A 98 4.73 5.38 -0.05
C ASN A 98 4.78 5.28 -1.57
N TYR A 99 5.30 4.17 -2.09
CA TYR A 99 5.41 3.87 -3.53
C TYR A 99 4.58 2.63 -3.87
N VAL A 100 3.81 2.75 -4.94
CA VAL A 100 3.07 1.64 -5.54
C VAL A 100 3.33 1.66 -7.05
N GLY A 101 3.85 0.56 -7.58
CA GLY A 101 4.10 0.40 -9.01
C GLY A 101 2.83 0.34 -9.86
N GLU A 102 3.04 0.27 -11.17
CA GLU A 102 1.97 0.00 -12.11
C GLU A 102 1.34 -1.37 -11.86
N ARG A 103 0.05 -1.49 -12.17
CA ARG A 103 -0.72 -2.70 -11.90
C ARG A 103 -1.82 -2.88 -12.93
N SER A 104 -2.16 -4.14 -13.19
CA SER A 104 -3.29 -4.46 -14.04
C SER A 104 -4.57 -3.89 -13.44
N GLY A 105 -5.32 -3.15 -14.24
CA GLY A 105 -6.52 -2.43 -13.84
C GLY A 105 -7.82 -3.18 -14.14
N ASN A 106 -7.75 -4.37 -14.74
CA ASN A 106 -8.90 -5.23 -14.97
C ASN A 106 -8.54 -6.72 -14.85
N VAL A 107 -9.55 -7.56 -14.55
CA VAL A 107 -9.36 -9.01 -14.37
C VAL A 107 -8.91 -9.70 -15.65
N ALA A 108 -9.34 -9.19 -16.81
CA ALA A 108 -9.00 -9.76 -18.12
C ALA A 108 -7.54 -9.53 -18.54
N ASP A 109 -6.79 -8.73 -17.78
CA ASP A 109 -5.42 -8.30 -18.11
C ASP A 109 -5.27 -7.83 -19.56
N SER A 110 -6.24 -7.03 -20.01
CA SER A 110 -6.41 -6.68 -21.43
C SER A 110 -5.59 -5.45 -21.83
N GLY A 111 -4.51 -5.16 -21.12
CA GLY A 111 -3.66 -3.97 -21.31
C GLY A 111 -4.19 -2.66 -20.70
N PHE A 112 -5.25 -2.71 -19.89
CA PHE A 112 -5.66 -1.56 -19.09
C PHE A 112 -4.89 -1.56 -17.77
N GLU A 113 -3.99 -0.59 -17.60
CA GLU A 113 -3.11 -0.50 -16.43
C GLU A 113 -3.37 0.77 -15.62
N LEU A 114 -3.27 0.64 -14.30
CA LEU A 114 -3.22 1.79 -13.41
C LEU A 114 -1.78 2.28 -13.30
N PRO A 115 -1.53 3.58 -13.49
CA PRO A 115 -0.19 4.13 -13.37
C PRO A 115 0.33 3.99 -11.93
N GLY A 116 1.63 3.75 -11.82
CA GLY A 116 2.32 3.81 -10.53
C GLY A 116 2.23 5.21 -9.90
N TYR A 117 2.31 5.26 -8.58
CA TYR A 117 2.23 6.50 -7.83
C TYR A 117 3.17 6.51 -6.62
N THR A 118 3.42 7.73 -6.14
CA THR A 118 4.16 7.97 -4.90
C THR A 118 3.45 9.06 -4.13
N THR A 119 3.18 8.81 -2.85
CA THR A 119 2.66 9.82 -1.92
C THR A 119 3.70 10.10 -0.84
N VAL A 120 3.61 11.31 -0.28
CA VAL A 120 4.44 11.73 0.85
C VAL A 120 3.52 12.21 1.96
N ASP A 121 3.75 11.70 3.16
CA ASP A 121 2.96 12.00 4.35
C ASP A 121 3.87 12.67 5.38
N LEU A 122 3.36 13.65 6.09
CA LEU A 122 4.08 14.37 7.13
C LEU A 122 3.34 14.21 8.45
N LEU A 123 4.08 14.02 9.54
CA LEU A 123 3.52 13.95 10.88
C LEU A 123 4.28 14.85 11.84
N ALA A 124 3.55 15.41 12.79
CA ALA A 124 4.11 16.06 13.96
C ALA A 124 3.33 15.59 15.19
N ARG A 125 4.03 15.27 16.26
CA ARG A 125 3.43 14.89 17.54
C ARG A 125 4.14 15.64 18.65
N TYR A 126 3.40 16.18 19.60
CA TYR A 126 3.99 16.90 20.73
C TYR A 126 3.37 16.46 22.04
N LYS A 127 4.23 15.94 22.93
CA LYS A 127 3.86 15.61 24.30
C LYS A 127 3.87 16.89 25.15
N ALA A 128 2.76 17.62 25.12
CA ALA A 128 2.64 18.91 25.80
C ALA A 128 2.70 18.77 27.33
N THR A 129 2.16 17.68 27.89
CA THR A 129 2.27 17.32 29.31
C THR A 129 2.37 15.78 29.44
N PRO A 130 2.63 15.20 30.64
CA PRO A 130 2.58 13.76 30.83
C PRO A 130 1.26 13.11 30.37
N ASP A 131 0.16 13.86 30.46
CA ASP A 131 -1.19 13.39 30.21
C ASP A 131 -1.78 13.89 28.89
N LEU A 132 -1.15 14.86 28.22
CA LEU A 132 -1.66 15.48 26.99
C LEU A 132 -0.68 15.31 25.82
N THR A 133 -1.15 14.68 24.75
CA THR A 133 -0.43 14.61 23.48
C THR A 133 -1.25 15.27 22.37
N LEU A 134 -0.60 16.13 21.59
CA LEU A 134 -1.13 16.73 20.38
C LEU A 134 -0.53 16.04 19.17
N GLY A 135 -1.33 15.83 18.13
CA GLY A 135 -0.89 15.21 16.88
C GLY A 135 -1.42 15.97 15.67
N LEU A 136 -0.60 16.09 14.64
CA LEU A 136 -0.92 16.68 13.35
C LEU A 136 -0.41 15.74 12.26
N ASN A 137 -1.28 15.30 11.34
CA ASN A 137 -0.86 14.52 10.18
C ASN A 137 -1.36 15.19 8.90
N LEU A 138 -0.47 15.35 7.93
CA LEU A 138 -0.77 15.79 6.58
C LEU A 138 -0.47 14.64 5.63
N ASN A 139 -1.52 13.98 5.16
CA ASN A 139 -1.39 12.88 4.19
C ASN A 139 -1.42 13.43 2.76
N ASN A 140 -0.68 12.80 1.85
CA ASN A 140 -0.54 13.23 0.46
C ASN A 140 -0.16 14.71 0.35
N ALA A 141 0.95 15.11 0.98
CA ALA A 141 1.40 16.49 1.14
C ALA A 141 1.52 17.26 -0.20
N PHE A 142 1.85 16.56 -1.28
CA PHE A 142 1.96 17.10 -2.64
C PHE A 142 0.64 17.08 -3.44
N ASP A 143 -0.47 16.66 -2.83
CA ASP A 143 -1.80 16.61 -3.45
C ASP A 143 -1.79 15.85 -4.79
N ARG A 144 -1.09 14.71 -4.81
CA ARG A 144 -0.99 13.86 -5.99
C ARG A 144 -2.38 13.31 -6.30
N ALA A 145 -2.83 13.51 -7.54
CA ALA A 145 -3.95 12.75 -8.09
C ALA A 145 -3.43 11.37 -8.52
N TYR A 146 -4.02 10.32 -7.96
CA TYR A 146 -3.69 8.93 -8.29
C TYR A 146 -4.95 8.07 -8.22
N TYR A 147 -4.83 6.85 -8.73
CA TYR A 147 -5.85 5.82 -8.59
C TYR A 147 -5.37 4.81 -7.57
N GLU A 148 -6.21 4.41 -6.64
CA GLU A 148 -5.85 3.44 -5.59
C GLU A 148 -6.11 2.01 -6.06
N ARG A 149 -7.22 1.79 -6.77
CA ARG A 149 -7.61 0.48 -7.30
C ARG A 149 -8.66 0.63 -8.40
N SER A 150 -8.88 -0.45 -9.14
CA SER A 150 -10.00 -0.55 -10.09
C SER A 150 -10.64 -1.92 -10.04
N TYR A 151 -11.85 -2.00 -10.57
CA TYR A 151 -12.52 -3.27 -10.87
C TYR A 151 -12.52 -3.53 -12.39
N SER A 152 -12.61 -2.47 -13.18
CA SER A 152 -12.56 -2.48 -14.64
C SER A 152 -12.17 -1.09 -15.16
N ASN A 153 -12.06 -0.96 -16.48
CA ASN A 153 -11.82 0.32 -17.15
C ASN A 153 -12.94 1.36 -16.98
N VAL A 154 -14.14 0.94 -16.54
CA VAL A 154 -15.27 1.85 -16.27
C VAL A 154 -15.51 2.07 -14.77
N TRP A 155 -14.75 1.39 -13.91
CA TRP A 155 -14.86 1.50 -12.46
C TRP A 155 -13.49 1.58 -11.81
N VAL A 156 -13.01 2.83 -11.69
CA VAL A 156 -11.70 3.18 -11.13
C VAL A 156 -11.91 4.03 -9.88
N MET A 157 -11.25 3.66 -8.78
CA MET A 157 -11.32 4.39 -7.52
C MET A 157 -10.16 5.38 -7.44
N PRO A 158 -10.43 6.70 -7.36
CA PRO A 158 -9.40 7.68 -7.09
C PRO A 158 -8.86 7.49 -5.66
N GLY A 159 -7.58 7.77 -5.49
CA GLY A 159 -6.95 7.86 -4.18
C GLY A 159 -7.41 9.08 -3.39
N GLU A 160 -7.13 9.07 -2.09
CA GLU A 160 -7.52 10.18 -1.23
C GLU A 160 -6.73 11.46 -1.59
N PRO A 161 -7.41 12.61 -1.72
CA PRO A 161 -6.73 13.88 -1.89
C PRO A 161 -5.98 14.24 -0.61
N ARG A 162 -5.16 15.29 -0.69
CA ARG A 162 -4.46 15.82 0.50
C ARG A 162 -5.44 16.06 1.64
N ASN A 163 -5.14 15.52 2.81
CA ASN A 163 -5.95 15.68 4.00
C ASN A 163 -5.10 16.00 5.23
N LEU A 164 -5.66 16.83 6.11
CA LEU A 164 -5.03 17.27 7.35
C LEU A 164 -5.89 16.81 8.52
N SER A 165 -5.26 16.13 9.48
CA SER A 165 -5.90 15.70 10.72
C SER A 165 -5.19 16.29 11.93
N LEU A 166 -5.99 16.76 12.89
CA LEU A 166 -5.54 17.20 14.20
C LEU A 166 -6.13 16.25 15.25
N SER A 167 -5.30 15.77 16.16
CA SER A 167 -5.70 14.87 17.23
C SER A 167 -5.23 15.37 18.59
N LEU A 168 -6.03 15.12 19.61
CA LEU A 168 -5.71 15.37 21.01
C LEU A 168 -5.95 14.09 21.79
N SER A 169 -4.97 13.65 22.57
CA SER A 169 -5.05 12.44 23.39
C SER A 169 -4.79 12.78 24.85
N LEU A 170 -5.68 12.32 25.73
CA LEU A 170 -5.61 12.50 27.18
C LEU A 170 -5.47 11.14 27.85
N ASN A 171 -4.49 10.99 28.73
CA ASN A 171 -4.41 9.86 29.66
C ASN A 171 -5.00 10.30 31.01
N LEU A 172 -6.02 9.58 31.47
CA LEU A 172 -6.77 9.86 32.71
C LEU A 172 -6.42 8.86 33.82
#